data_AF-A0A8T3DPD8-F1
#
_entry.id   AF-A0A8T3DPD8-F1
#
_cell.length_a   1.000
_cell.length_b   1.000
_cell.length_c   1.000
_cell.angle_alpha   90.00
_cell.angle_beta   90.00
_cell.angle_gamma   90.00
#
_symmetry.space_group_name_H-M   'P 1'
#
loop_
_entity.id
_entity.type
_entity.pdbx_description
1 polymer ?
#
loop_
_entity_poly.entity_id
_entity_poly.type
_entity_poly.pdbx_seq_one_letter_code
_entity_poly.pdbx_strand_id
1 'polypeptide(L)'
;MAVLSFSTASNHKVGLLDEETPCALALAQRVRGLVACTVIGHYGIWCPQSAAREIREKIQELRSKMVSQAKCEEEDTQRLEELIRALQMVKDQDWEKRREQSKEIERRRKEYQTTCSLMGITGHTTDQQGDTERRIHLQNQLREEMEAHIKDGKVSVEKSQERLGRIQQLREALSEEEHRLTDAERKSGQSEHGTDQLSEVELEYTKAQNRRKRLMEEHHALIQEELAKLERELGKEKADGTDGELLKLRRERQVLVLQLEALHREKLEAERDIETQYHRHTQQLHTVREESLQVFRVFRQVLEEQREMVEDRYRTLLLEAIQDAVYLSAQNQQLQADNKQLRRALAQLKDSLSVRANPQEGAATPATVREPLPGQG
;
A
#
# COMPACT_ATOMS: atom_id res chain seq x y z
N MET A 1 -35.04 -71.86 -0.63
CA MET A 1 -33.78 -71.92 0.15
C MET A 1 -33.32 -70.49 0.39
N ALA A 2 -33.54 -70.00 1.62
CA ALA A 2 -32.46 -69.55 2.53
C ALA A 2 -31.72 -68.32 1.96
N VAL A 3 -32.20 -67.10 2.25
CA VAL A 3 -31.83 -66.29 3.44
C VAL A 3 -30.32 -66.14 3.54
N LEU A 4 -29.81 -64.94 3.27
CA LEU A 4 -28.90 -64.24 4.17
C LEU A 4 -28.97 -62.72 3.90
N SER A 5 -29.64 -62.06 4.82
CA SER A 5 -29.70 -60.65 5.10
C SER A 5 -28.34 -60.07 5.51
N PHE A 6 -28.01 -58.88 5.01
CA PHE A 6 -27.18 -57.93 5.75
C PHE A 6 -27.85 -56.56 5.73
N SER A 7 -28.42 -56.23 6.89
CA SER A 7 -28.83 -54.89 7.27
C SER A 7 -27.62 -54.21 7.89
N THR A 8 -27.18 -53.10 7.32
CA THR A 8 -26.36 -52.12 8.05
C THR A 8 -27.03 -50.77 7.89
N ALA A 9 -27.61 -50.33 9.00
CA ALA A 9 -28.11 -49.00 9.22
C ALA A 9 -27.05 -47.94 8.84
N SER A 10 -27.47 -46.94 8.07
CA SER A 10 -26.88 -45.61 8.14
C SER A 10 -28.01 -44.60 8.16
N ASN A 11 -28.27 -44.13 9.37
CA ASN A 11 -29.23 -43.10 9.72
C ASN A 11 -28.97 -41.79 8.98
N HIS A 12 -30.02 -41.29 8.36
CA HIS A 12 -30.52 -39.92 8.49
C HIS A 12 -29.48 -38.78 8.55
N LYS A 13 -29.00 -38.33 7.37
CA LYS A 13 -28.49 -36.96 7.16
C LYS A 13 -28.78 -36.44 5.74
N VAL A 14 -30.00 -36.62 5.24
CA VAL A 14 -30.42 -36.08 3.92
C VAL A 14 -31.56 -35.05 4.06
N GLY A 15 -31.85 -34.56 5.27
CA GLY A 15 -33.06 -33.75 5.51
C GLY A 15 -32.86 -32.29 5.90
N LEU A 16 -31.63 -31.77 5.99
CA LEU A 16 -31.40 -30.42 6.55
C LEU A 16 -30.88 -29.39 5.54
N LEU A 17 -30.25 -29.81 4.44
CA LEU A 17 -29.73 -28.89 3.42
C LEU A 17 -30.76 -28.56 2.32
N ASP A 18 -31.75 -29.44 2.09
CA ASP A 18 -32.68 -29.29 0.97
C ASP A 18 -33.82 -28.31 1.24
N GLU A 19 -34.08 -27.96 2.51
CA GLU A 19 -35.11 -26.97 2.90
C GLU A 19 -34.52 -25.57 3.14
N GLU A 20 -33.29 -25.48 3.67
CA GLU A 20 -32.68 -24.16 3.96
C GLU A 20 -32.25 -23.44 2.69
N THR A 21 -31.82 -24.18 1.66
CA THR A 21 -31.41 -23.61 0.37
C THR A 21 -32.57 -22.90 -0.35
N PRO A 22 -33.76 -23.50 -0.54
CA PRO A 22 -34.91 -22.82 -1.10
C PRO A 22 -35.47 -21.73 -0.17
N CYS A 23 -35.43 -21.91 1.16
CA CYS A 23 -35.83 -20.85 2.10
C CYS A 23 -34.91 -19.61 2.00
N ALA A 24 -33.60 -19.80 1.89
CA ALA A 24 -32.63 -18.71 1.70
C ALA A 24 -32.81 -18.04 0.34
N LEU A 25 -33.09 -18.80 -0.71
CA LEU A 25 -33.39 -18.27 -2.06
C LEU A 25 -34.72 -17.50 -2.09
N ALA A 26 -35.76 -18.00 -1.42
CA ALA A 26 -37.04 -17.32 -1.29
C ALA A 26 -36.92 -16.03 -0.47
N LEU A 27 -36.10 -16.03 0.60
CA LEU A 27 -35.74 -14.82 1.34
C LEU A 27 -34.97 -13.84 0.46
N ALA A 28 -33.96 -14.30 -0.28
CA ALA A 28 -33.18 -13.45 -1.18
C ALA A 28 -34.04 -12.85 -2.30
N GLN A 29 -35.00 -13.60 -2.83
CA GLN A 29 -35.97 -13.11 -3.83
C GLN A 29 -36.97 -12.11 -3.21
N ARG A 30 -37.43 -12.33 -1.97
CA ARG A 30 -38.27 -11.37 -1.23
C ARG A 30 -37.52 -10.07 -0.91
N VAL A 31 -36.22 -10.16 -0.58
CA VAL A 31 -35.37 -8.99 -0.28
C VAL A 31 -34.92 -8.27 -1.55
N ARG A 32 -34.88 -8.94 -2.71
CA ARG A 32 -34.55 -8.32 -4.02
C ARG A 32 -35.54 -7.20 -4.42
N GLY A 33 -36.76 -7.19 -3.87
CA GLY A 33 -37.73 -6.11 -4.03
C GLY A 33 -37.71 -5.05 -2.91
N LEU A 34 -36.97 -5.31 -1.81
CA LEU A 34 -36.73 -4.31 -0.77
C LEU A 34 -35.60 -3.40 -1.26
N VAL A 35 -35.97 -2.39 -2.05
CA VAL A 35 -35.15 -1.19 -2.14
C VAL A 35 -35.13 -0.61 -0.74
N ALA A 36 -34.02 -0.80 -0.02
CA ALA A 36 -33.70 0.09 1.08
C ALA A 36 -33.60 1.47 0.45
N CYS A 37 -34.69 2.22 0.51
CA CYS A 37 -34.64 3.66 0.37
C CYS A 37 -33.80 4.15 1.55
N THR A 38 -32.48 4.04 1.42
CA THR A 38 -31.55 4.98 2.06
C THR A 38 -31.77 6.29 1.32
N VAL A 39 -32.95 6.88 1.48
CA VAL A 39 -33.07 8.32 1.43
C VAL A 39 -32.03 8.77 2.43
N ILE A 40 -30.99 9.42 1.92
CA ILE A 40 -30.07 10.21 2.72
C ILE A 40 -30.96 11.31 3.32
N GLY A 41 -31.61 10.94 4.42
CA GLY A 41 -32.85 11.51 4.91
C GLY A 41 -32.98 11.17 6.38
N HIS A 42 -32.11 11.79 7.16
CA HIS A 42 -32.31 12.20 8.55
C HIS A 42 -32.69 11.21 9.65
N TYR A 43 -32.83 9.90 9.41
CA TYR A 43 -33.11 8.96 10.50
C TYR A 43 -32.22 7.71 10.42
N GLY A 44 -31.05 7.75 11.05
CA GLY A 44 -30.31 6.52 11.37
C GLY A 44 -28.82 6.67 11.63
N ILE A 45 -28.16 7.68 11.05
CA ILE A 45 -26.75 7.95 11.33
C ILE A 45 -26.68 9.18 12.22
N TRP A 46 -26.47 8.97 13.52
CA TRP A 46 -26.20 10.07 14.44
C TRP A 46 -24.93 10.79 13.97
N CYS A 47 -25.10 12.00 13.41
CA CYS A 47 -24.01 12.85 12.97
C CYS A 47 -23.71 13.88 14.06
N PRO A 48 -22.56 13.77 14.74
CA PRO A 48 -22.24 14.64 15.86
C PRO A 48 -22.14 16.12 15.47
N GLN A 49 -21.63 16.41 14.27
CA GLN A 49 -21.54 17.78 13.74
C GLN A 49 -22.94 18.35 13.47
N SER A 50 -23.90 17.51 13.08
CA SER A 50 -25.30 17.91 12.91
C SER A 50 -25.96 18.16 14.26
N ALA A 51 -25.77 17.26 15.23
CA ALA A 51 -26.30 17.41 16.59
C ALA A 51 -25.71 18.63 17.31
N ALA A 52 -24.41 18.88 17.18
CA ALA A 52 -23.75 20.06 17.75
C ALA A 52 -24.23 21.37 17.10
N ARG A 53 -24.56 21.35 15.81
CA ARG A 53 -25.13 22.50 15.10
C ARG A 53 -26.54 22.81 15.61
N GLU A 54 -27.38 21.79 15.70
CA GLU A 54 -28.75 21.91 16.21
C GLU A 54 -28.78 22.42 17.68
N ILE A 55 -27.86 21.96 18.52
CA ILE A 55 -27.72 22.47 19.90
C ILE A 55 -27.26 23.94 19.90
N ARG A 56 -26.35 24.34 19.01
CA ARG A 56 -25.91 25.74 18.89
C ARG A 56 -27.01 26.67 18.39
N GLU A 57 -27.85 26.20 17.48
CA GLU A 57 -29.03 26.93 17.00
C GLU A 57 -30.02 27.16 18.15
N LYS A 58 -30.36 26.11 18.92
CA LYS A 58 -31.21 26.24 20.12
C LYS A 58 -30.62 27.18 21.17
N ILE A 59 -29.30 27.20 21.36
CA ILE A 59 -28.60 28.15 22.23
C ILE A 59 -28.74 29.58 21.71
N GLN A 60 -28.61 29.80 20.40
CA GLN A 60 -28.75 31.11 19.78
C GLN A 60 -30.19 31.62 19.87
N GLU A 61 -31.18 30.76 19.63
CA GLU A 61 -32.61 31.07 19.77
C GLU A 61 -32.97 31.47 21.20
N LEU A 62 -32.53 30.69 22.20
CA LEU A 62 -32.77 31.01 23.61
C LEU A 62 -32.08 32.30 24.04
N ARG A 63 -30.84 32.55 23.60
CA ARG A 63 -30.16 33.82 23.85
C ARG A 63 -30.89 35.00 23.23
N SER A 64 -31.43 34.83 22.02
CA SER A 64 -32.18 35.87 21.32
C SER A 64 -33.51 36.16 22.03
N LYS A 65 -34.20 35.11 22.50
CA LYS A 65 -35.40 35.20 23.33
C LYS A 65 -35.13 35.96 24.64
N MET A 66 -34.10 35.57 25.39
CA MET A 66 -33.70 36.22 26.65
C MET A 66 -33.32 37.70 26.48
N VAL A 67 -32.72 38.06 25.34
CA VAL A 67 -32.37 39.46 25.03
C VAL A 67 -33.60 40.28 24.64
N SER A 68 -34.60 39.66 24.00
CA SER A 68 -35.84 40.32 23.58
C SER A 68 -36.89 40.47 24.70
N GLN A 69 -36.83 39.65 25.74
CA GLN A 69 -37.73 39.71 26.90
C GLN A 69 -37.12 40.56 28.02
N ALA A 70 -37.90 41.53 28.54
CA ALA A 70 -37.45 42.43 29.61
C ALA A 70 -37.31 41.75 30.99
N LYS A 71 -37.87 40.53 31.14
CA LYS A 71 -37.70 39.68 32.33
C LYS A 71 -37.19 38.33 31.86
N CYS A 72 -35.95 38.02 32.21
CA CYS A 72 -35.37 36.70 32.01
C CYS A 72 -35.89 35.78 33.12
N GLU A 73 -36.57 34.71 32.76
CA GLU A 73 -37.05 33.72 33.73
C GLU A 73 -35.87 32.83 34.18
N GLU A 74 -35.88 32.38 35.44
CA GLU A 74 -34.88 31.41 35.94
C GLU A 74 -34.92 30.08 35.17
N GLU A 75 -36.04 29.78 34.51
CA GLU A 75 -36.19 28.62 33.65
C GLU A 75 -35.36 28.75 32.36
N ASP A 76 -35.27 29.95 31.77
CA ASP A 76 -34.49 30.19 30.55
C ASP A 76 -32.98 30.07 30.82
N THR A 77 -32.51 30.47 32.01
CA THR A 77 -31.10 30.32 32.41
C THR A 77 -30.73 28.85 32.66
N GLN A 78 -31.61 28.08 33.31
CA GLN A 78 -31.43 26.64 33.51
C GLN A 78 -31.44 25.89 32.17
N ARG A 79 -32.36 26.22 31.26
CA ARG A 79 -32.45 25.63 29.91
C ARG A 79 -31.19 25.90 29.09
N LEU A 80 -30.64 27.10 29.19
CA LEU A 80 -29.39 27.47 28.52
C LEU A 80 -28.21 26.66 29.08
N GLU A 81 -28.16 26.45 30.39
CA GLU A 81 -27.12 25.64 31.04
C GLU A 81 -27.19 24.17 30.58
N GLU A 82 -28.39 23.60 30.48
CA GLU A 82 -28.62 22.23 29.97
C GLU A 82 -28.08 22.06 28.54
N LEU A 83 -28.37 23.02 27.65
CA LEU A 83 -27.90 22.97 26.27
C LEU A 83 -26.38 23.16 26.15
N ILE A 84 -25.78 23.97 27.01
CA ILE A 84 -24.31 24.12 27.06
C ILE A 84 -23.66 22.82 27.52
N ARG A 85 -24.20 22.16 28.55
CA ARG A 85 -23.73 20.84 29.01
C ARG A 85 -23.89 19.78 27.92
N ALA A 86 -25.04 19.75 27.23
CA ALA A 86 -25.28 18.84 26.12
C ALA A 86 -24.29 19.06 24.95
N LEU A 87 -24.04 20.33 24.59
CA LEU A 87 -23.06 20.68 23.56
C LEU A 87 -21.65 20.20 23.92
N GLN A 88 -21.27 20.33 25.18
CA GLN A 88 -19.96 19.90 25.66
C GLN A 88 -19.81 18.38 25.57
N MET A 89 -20.82 17.61 26.00
CA MET A 89 -20.82 16.15 25.87
C MET A 89 -20.69 15.67 24.42
N VAL A 90 -21.42 16.29 23.48
CA VAL A 90 -21.34 15.94 22.05
C VAL A 90 -19.94 16.22 21.49
N LYS A 91 -19.34 17.36 21.86
CA LYS A 91 -17.97 17.69 21.45
C LYS A 91 -16.94 16.73 22.03
N ASP A 92 -17.08 16.33 23.28
CA ASP A 92 -16.13 15.43 23.93
C ASP A 92 -16.21 14.02 23.32
N GLN A 93 -17.42 13.53 23.03
CA GLN A 93 -17.62 12.28 22.29
C GLN A 93 -17.05 12.33 20.87
N ASP A 94 -17.08 13.49 20.22
CA ASP A 94 -16.45 13.70 18.91
C ASP A 94 -14.94 13.61 18.95
N TRP A 95 -14.33 14.27 19.92
CA TRP A 95 -12.89 14.24 20.11
C TRP A 95 -12.41 12.84 20.48
N GLU A 96 -13.18 12.11 21.28
CA GLU A 96 -12.86 10.73 21.66
C GLU A 96 -12.97 9.78 20.46
N LYS A 97 -14.04 9.86 19.66
CA LYS A 97 -14.19 9.09 18.42
C LYS A 97 -13.09 9.42 17.41
N ARG A 98 -12.73 10.69 17.24
CA ARG A 98 -11.65 11.11 16.36
C ARG A 98 -10.28 10.63 16.85
N ARG A 99 -10.05 10.64 18.16
CA ARG A 99 -8.82 10.11 18.77
C ARG A 99 -8.70 8.60 18.55
N GLU A 100 -9.80 7.87 18.69
CA GLU A 100 -9.83 6.43 18.46
C GLU A 100 -9.63 6.08 16.98
N GLN A 101 -10.28 6.82 16.07
CA GLN A 101 -10.01 6.72 14.63
C GLN A 101 -8.56 7.02 14.29
N SER A 102 -7.95 8.02 14.93
CA SER A 102 -6.53 8.32 14.74
C SER A 102 -5.62 7.20 15.24
N LYS A 103 -5.93 6.57 16.37
CA LYS A 103 -5.19 5.38 16.86
C LYS A 103 -5.35 4.19 15.94
N GLU A 104 -6.55 3.97 15.41
CA GLU A 104 -6.84 2.89 14.46
C GLU A 104 -6.10 3.09 13.12
N ILE A 105 -6.05 4.33 12.61
CA ILE A 105 -5.25 4.67 11.44
C ILE A 105 -3.76 4.44 11.72
N GLU A 106 -3.26 4.85 12.88
CA GLU A 106 -1.86 4.64 13.27
C GLU A 106 -1.53 3.15 13.42
N ARG A 107 -2.45 2.36 13.99
CA ARG A 107 -2.33 0.89 14.08
C ARG A 107 -2.29 0.26 12.69
N ARG A 108 -3.20 0.65 11.80
CA ARG A 108 -3.22 0.17 10.39
C ARG A 108 -1.95 0.56 9.64
N ARG A 109 -1.43 1.76 9.86
CA ARG A 109 -0.18 2.22 9.27
C ARG A 109 0.99 1.35 9.74
N LYS A 110 1.08 1.07 11.04
CA LYS A 110 2.11 0.19 11.62
C LYS A 110 1.98 -1.24 11.13
N GLU A 111 0.77 -1.77 11.01
CA GLU A 111 0.52 -3.10 10.47
C GLU A 111 0.92 -3.19 9.01
N TYR A 112 0.48 -2.23 8.19
CA TYR A 112 0.87 -2.12 6.79
C TYR A 112 2.40 -2.07 6.65
N GLN A 113 3.06 -1.23 7.45
CA GLN A 113 4.53 -1.12 7.46
C GLN A 113 5.21 -2.43 7.86
N THR A 114 4.68 -3.14 8.86
CA THR A 114 5.19 -4.45 9.29
C THR A 114 5.02 -5.50 8.18
N THR A 115 3.86 -5.54 7.50
CA THR A 115 3.64 -6.43 6.35
C THR A 115 4.54 -6.10 5.17
N CYS A 116 4.80 -4.82 4.89
CA CYS A 116 5.72 -4.41 3.82
C CYS A 116 7.17 -4.83 4.11
N SER A 117 7.62 -4.71 5.37
CA SER A 117 8.92 -5.20 5.81
C SER A 117 9.02 -6.73 5.73
N LEU A 118 7.95 -7.46 6.07
CA LEU A 118 7.92 -8.93 5.98
C LEU A 118 7.95 -9.45 4.54
N MET A 119 7.36 -8.71 3.59
CA MET A 119 7.34 -9.04 2.16
C MET A 119 8.56 -8.53 1.38
N GLY A 120 9.53 -7.86 2.02
CA GLY A 120 10.73 -7.35 1.34
C GLY A 120 10.45 -6.25 0.32
N ILE A 121 9.30 -5.56 0.40
CA ILE A 121 8.92 -4.46 -0.50
C ILE A 121 9.64 -3.15 -0.12
N THR A 122 10.33 -3.12 1.01
CA THR A 122 11.11 -1.96 1.48
C THR A 122 12.47 -1.86 0.78
N GLY A 123 12.46 -1.44 -0.48
CA GLY A 123 13.67 -1.01 -1.20
C GLY A 123 13.93 0.51 -1.10
N HIS A 124 12.93 1.32 -0.76
CA HIS A 124 13.01 2.78 -0.98
C HIS A 124 12.45 3.68 0.15
N THR A 125 11.82 3.14 1.19
CA THR A 125 11.15 3.99 2.22
C THR A 125 12.02 4.31 3.44
N THR A 126 13.06 3.52 3.72
CA THR A 126 13.94 3.76 4.88
C THR A 126 14.78 5.03 4.73
N ASP A 127 15.21 5.35 3.51
CA ASP A 127 16.02 6.56 3.26
C ASP A 127 15.16 7.83 3.29
N GLN A 128 13.96 7.81 2.67
CA GLN A 128 13.03 8.94 2.69
C GLN A 128 12.53 9.28 4.12
N GLN A 129 12.36 8.27 4.98
CA GLN A 129 11.98 8.49 6.36
C GLN A 129 13.13 9.10 7.18
N GLY A 130 14.38 8.67 6.94
CA GLY A 130 15.57 9.28 7.56
C GLY A 130 15.78 10.75 7.13
N ASP A 131 15.51 11.07 5.87
CA ASP A 131 15.70 12.43 5.34
C ASP A 131 14.60 13.40 5.83
N THR A 132 13.36 12.93 5.96
CA THR A 132 12.27 13.72 6.56
C THR A 132 12.46 13.95 8.06
N GLU A 133 12.97 12.96 8.80
CA GLU A 133 13.32 13.10 10.21
C GLU A 133 14.47 14.11 10.43
N ARG A 134 15.48 14.14 9.54
CA ARG A 134 16.56 15.14 9.56
C ARG A 134 16.06 16.56 9.33
N ARG A 135 15.16 16.78 8.35
CA ARG A 135 14.52 18.08 8.11
C ARG A 135 13.73 18.55 9.33
N ILE A 136 12.94 17.67 9.95
CA ILE A 136 12.16 17.99 11.15
C ILE A 136 13.09 18.35 12.33
N HIS A 137 14.19 17.61 12.49
CA HIS A 137 15.18 17.89 13.53
C HIS A 137 15.81 19.29 13.38
N LEU A 138 16.25 19.64 12.17
CA LEU A 138 16.80 20.97 11.88
C LEU A 138 15.78 22.10 12.06
N GLN A 139 14.52 21.88 11.69
CA GLN A 139 13.45 22.85 11.88
C GLN A 139 13.17 23.10 13.38
N ASN A 140 13.24 22.05 14.20
CA ASN A 140 13.07 22.17 15.65
C ASN A 140 14.27 22.87 16.29
N GLN A 141 15.50 22.55 15.88
CA GLN A 141 16.71 23.26 16.35
C GLN A 141 16.67 24.75 15.99
N LEU A 142 16.25 25.10 14.76
CA LEU A 142 16.09 26.49 14.36
C LEU A 142 15.02 27.22 15.20
N ARG A 143 13.90 26.54 15.49
CA ARG A 143 12.85 27.07 16.36
C ARG A 143 13.36 27.33 17.77
N GLU A 144 14.09 26.37 18.35
CA GLU A 144 14.67 26.50 19.69
C GLU A 144 15.67 27.66 19.78
N GLU A 145 16.56 27.80 18.80
CA GLU A 145 17.52 28.92 18.75
C GLU A 145 16.82 30.27 18.52
N MET A 146 15.78 30.33 17.68
CA MET A 146 14.97 31.55 17.50
C MET A 146 14.19 31.93 18.75
N GLU A 147 13.57 30.96 19.42
CA GLU A 147 12.87 31.19 20.69
C GLU A 147 13.84 31.63 21.78
N ALA A 148 15.02 31.01 21.85
CA ALA A 148 16.06 31.39 22.80
C ALA A 148 16.59 32.79 22.49
N HIS A 149 16.76 33.18 21.23
CA HIS A 149 17.12 34.55 20.83
C HIS A 149 16.06 35.59 21.24
N ILE A 150 14.77 35.24 21.16
CA ILE A 150 13.66 36.12 21.59
C ILE A 150 13.58 36.22 23.12
N LYS A 151 13.81 35.11 23.84
CA LYS A 151 13.78 35.06 25.31
C LYS A 151 15.02 35.71 25.94
N ASP A 152 16.18 35.60 25.29
CA ASP A 152 17.48 36.06 25.79
C ASP A 152 17.82 37.52 25.41
N GLY A 153 16.81 38.39 25.25
CA GLY A 153 16.95 39.80 24.83
C GLY A 153 17.82 40.72 25.73
N LYS A 154 18.62 40.16 26.66
CA LYS A 154 19.55 40.84 27.58
C LYS A 154 20.90 40.12 27.75
N VAL A 155 21.36 39.35 26.75
CA VAL A 155 22.66 38.67 26.81
C VAL A 155 23.73 39.49 26.08
N SER A 156 25.02 39.37 26.49
CA SER A 156 26.17 40.05 25.86
C SER A 156 26.12 40.03 24.33
N VAL A 157 26.49 41.15 23.71
CA VAL A 157 26.47 41.36 22.25
C VAL A 157 27.17 40.22 21.50
N GLU A 158 28.27 39.70 22.03
CA GLU A 158 29.00 38.56 21.47
C GLU A 158 28.16 37.27 21.43
N LYS A 159 27.44 36.95 22.51
CA LYS A 159 26.58 35.77 22.57
C LYS A 159 25.35 35.90 21.67
N SER A 160 24.88 37.12 21.46
CA SER A 160 23.81 37.41 20.48
C SER A 160 24.31 37.20 19.05
N GLN A 161 25.51 37.70 18.73
CA GLN A 161 26.16 37.49 17.44
C GLN A 161 26.46 36.00 17.16
N GLU A 162 26.95 35.25 18.15
CA GLU A 162 27.16 33.79 18.03
C GLU A 162 25.84 33.04 17.76
N ARG A 163 24.74 33.43 18.40
CA ARG A 163 23.41 32.84 18.17
C ARG A 163 22.89 33.16 16.79
N LEU A 164 23.06 34.40 16.33
CA LEU A 164 22.72 34.77 14.94
C LEU A 164 23.54 33.97 13.93
N GLY A 165 24.82 33.71 14.22
CA GLY A 165 25.66 32.81 13.42
C GLY A 165 25.13 31.38 13.37
N ARG A 166 24.71 30.81 14.51
CA ARG A 166 24.08 29.47 14.57
C ARG A 166 22.74 29.42 13.84
N ILE A 167 21.90 30.44 13.97
CA ILE A 167 20.63 30.56 13.23
C ILE A 167 20.88 30.61 11.72
N GLN A 168 21.91 31.32 11.28
CA GLN A 168 22.26 31.40 9.87
C GLN A 168 22.75 30.05 9.33
N GLN A 169 23.61 29.34 10.08
CA GLN A 169 24.05 27.99 9.72
C GLN A 169 22.89 26.98 9.67
N LEU A 170 21.94 27.05 10.61
CA LEU A 170 20.75 26.18 10.61
C LEU A 170 19.82 26.48 9.43
N ARG A 171 19.71 27.75 9.00
CA ARG A 171 18.96 28.12 7.79
C ARG A 171 19.62 27.62 6.51
N GLU A 172 20.94 27.72 6.42
CA GLU A 172 21.70 27.20 5.28
C GLU A 172 21.60 25.67 5.21
N ALA A 173 21.77 24.96 6.34
CA ALA A 173 21.60 23.51 6.41
C ALA A 173 20.17 23.05 6.06
N LEU A 174 19.13 23.82 6.45
CA LEU A 174 17.75 23.56 6.04
C LEU A 174 17.56 23.75 4.54
N SER A 175 18.13 24.81 3.97
CA SER A 175 18.06 25.06 2.52
C SER A 175 18.78 23.95 1.73
N GLU A 176 19.92 23.47 2.21
CA GLU A 176 20.66 22.37 1.59
C GLU A 176 19.91 21.04 1.67
N GLU A 177 19.30 20.73 2.82
CA GLU A 177 18.44 19.55 2.97
C GLU A 177 17.15 19.64 2.14
N GLU A 178 16.59 20.84 1.97
CA GLU A 178 15.49 21.07 1.05
C GLU A 178 15.88 20.81 -0.40
N HIS A 179 17.04 21.30 -0.83
CA HIS A 179 17.55 21.01 -2.18
C HIS A 179 17.85 19.53 -2.38
N ARG A 180 18.45 18.85 -1.39
CA ARG A 180 18.69 17.40 -1.44
C ARG A 180 17.41 16.60 -1.58
N LEU A 181 16.36 16.97 -0.84
CA LEU A 181 15.05 16.33 -0.94
C LEU A 181 14.40 16.58 -2.31
N THR A 182 14.49 17.79 -2.87
CA THR A 182 13.97 18.06 -4.23
C THR A 182 14.76 17.32 -5.33
N ASP A 183 16.07 17.15 -5.16
CA ASP A 183 16.90 16.39 -6.09
C ASP A 183 16.69 14.88 -5.96
N ALA A 184 16.41 14.39 -4.75
CA ALA A 184 16.02 13.00 -4.50
C ALA A 184 14.63 12.70 -5.07
N GLU A 185 13.68 13.64 -4.97
CA GLU A 185 12.36 13.56 -5.62
C GLU A 185 12.50 13.52 -7.15
N ARG A 186 13.35 14.36 -7.76
CA ARG A 186 13.63 14.31 -9.22
C ARG A 186 14.29 13.00 -9.67
N LYS A 187 15.14 12.39 -8.83
CA LYS A 187 15.80 11.11 -9.12
C LYS A 187 14.89 9.91 -8.91
N SER A 188 14.01 9.96 -7.90
CA SER A 188 12.91 9.00 -7.73
C SER A 188 11.90 9.08 -8.88
N GLY A 189 11.81 10.23 -9.55
CA GLY A 189 10.94 10.45 -10.69
C GLY A 189 11.23 9.61 -11.95
N GLN A 190 12.39 8.95 -12.04
CA GLN A 190 12.70 8.06 -13.16
C GLN A 190 12.11 6.64 -13.01
N SER A 191 11.42 6.37 -11.90
CA SER A 191 10.68 5.13 -11.64
C SER A 191 9.16 5.40 -11.48
N GLU A 192 8.64 6.39 -12.19
CA GLU A 192 7.25 6.87 -12.16
C GLU A 192 6.34 6.14 -13.15
N HIS A 193 6.03 4.86 -12.89
CA HIS A 193 4.83 4.26 -13.49
C HIS A 193 3.68 4.13 -12.49
N GLY A 194 3.93 4.08 -11.18
CA GLY A 194 2.85 3.92 -10.19
C GLY A 194 2.14 5.23 -9.78
N THR A 195 2.90 6.30 -9.55
CA THR A 195 2.40 7.56 -8.97
C THR A 195 1.76 8.49 -10.01
N ASP A 196 2.31 8.55 -11.21
CA ASP A 196 1.74 9.33 -12.32
C ASP A 196 0.40 8.78 -12.79
N GLN A 197 0.20 7.46 -12.75
CA GLN A 197 -1.05 6.83 -13.18
C GLN A 197 -2.23 7.15 -12.26
N LEU A 198 -2.02 7.23 -10.94
CA LEU A 198 -3.07 7.63 -9.99
C LEU A 198 -3.45 9.10 -10.18
N SER A 199 -2.46 9.97 -10.35
CA SER A 199 -2.66 11.39 -10.67
C SER A 199 -3.43 11.58 -12.00
N GLU A 200 -3.12 10.76 -13.00
CA GLU A 200 -3.77 10.80 -14.31
C GLU A 200 -5.23 10.35 -14.25
N VAL A 201 -5.54 9.27 -13.53
CA VAL A 201 -6.92 8.77 -13.34
C VAL A 201 -7.77 9.78 -12.57
N GLU A 202 -7.24 10.40 -11.51
CA GLU A 202 -7.93 11.46 -10.77
C GLU A 202 -8.19 12.69 -11.65
N LEU A 203 -7.23 13.08 -12.47
CA LEU A 203 -7.37 14.17 -13.43
C LEU A 203 -8.44 13.88 -14.48
N GLU A 204 -8.52 12.65 -14.99
CA GLU A 204 -9.55 12.26 -15.95
C GLU A 204 -10.94 12.24 -15.34
N TYR A 205 -11.07 11.73 -14.11
CA TYR A 205 -12.31 11.74 -13.36
C TYR A 205 -12.82 13.17 -13.13
N THR A 206 -11.95 14.08 -12.71
CA THR A 206 -12.33 15.49 -12.50
C THR A 206 -12.71 16.18 -13.81
N LYS A 207 -12.02 15.90 -14.91
CA LYS A 207 -12.41 16.37 -16.25
C LYS A 207 -13.79 15.88 -16.66
N ALA A 208 -14.08 14.59 -16.49
CA ALA A 208 -15.39 13.99 -16.76
C ALA A 208 -16.50 14.60 -15.89
N GLN A 209 -16.24 14.79 -14.61
CA GLN A 209 -17.18 15.44 -13.70
C GLN A 209 -17.48 16.89 -14.11
N ASN A 210 -16.45 17.64 -14.51
CA ASN A 210 -16.63 19.02 -14.97
C ASN A 210 -17.39 19.11 -16.29
N ARG A 211 -17.17 18.18 -17.23
CA ARG A 211 -17.97 18.09 -18.47
C ARG A 211 -19.46 17.88 -18.15
N ARG A 212 -19.78 16.91 -17.29
CA ARG A 212 -21.16 16.66 -16.86
C ARG A 212 -21.79 17.88 -16.18
N LYS A 213 -21.07 18.55 -15.27
CA LYS A 213 -21.56 19.78 -14.63
C LYS A 213 -21.92 20.87 -15.65
N ARG A 214 -21.05 21.12 -16.63
CA ARG A 214 -21.32 22.10 -17.70
C ARG A 214 -22.54 21.71 -18.52
N LEU A 215 -22.66 20.44 -18.90
CA LEU A 215 -23.82 19.95 -19.65
C LEU A 215 -25.14 20.15 -18.87
N MET A 216 -25.14 19.83 -17.58
CA MET A 216 -26.29 20.07 -16.70
C MET A 216 -26.63 21.56 -16.62
N GLU A 217 -25.63 22.43 -16.48
CA GLU A 217 -25.82 23.89 -16.41
C GLU A 217 -26.40 24.44 -17.72
N GLU A 218 -25.90 23.97 -18.87
CA GLU A 218 -26.39 24.34 -20.21
C GLU A 218 -27.84 23.91 -20.41
N HIS A 219 -28.19 22.66 -20.10
CA HIS A 219 -29.57 22.19 -20.18
C HIS A 219 -30.48 22.93 -19.19
N HIS A 220 -30.02 23.18 -17.97
CA HIS A 220 -30.79 23.92 -16.98
C HIS A 220 -31.08 25.35 -17.48
N ALA A 221 -30.09 26.03 -18.05
CA ALA A 221 -30.27 27.36 -18.62
C ALA A 221 -31.32 27.37 -19.75
N LEU A 222 -31.25 26.40 -20.68
CA LEU A 222 -32.23 26.26 -21.76
C LEU A 222 -33.65 26.02 -21.24
N ILE A 223 -33.80 25.13 -20.26
CA ILE A 223 -35.11 24.82 -19.66
C ILE A 223 -35.68 26.06 -18.96
N GLN A 224 -34.85 26.81 -18.22
CA GLN A 224 -35.28 28.03 -17.55
C GLN A 224 -35.69 29.13 -18.55
N GLU A 225 -34.99 29.25 -19.66
CA GLU A 225 -35.36 30.19 -20.73
C GLU A 225 -36.74 29.85 -21.32
N GLU A 226 -37.00 28.57 -21.59
CA GLU A 226 -38.28 28.10 -22.13
C GLU A 226 -39.42 28.21 -21.11
N LEU A 227 -39.15 27.97 -19.82
CA LEU A 227 -40.10 28.24 -18.74
C LEU A 227 -40.45 29.74 -18.67
N ALA A 228 -39.46 30.63 -18.73
CA ALA A 228 -39.70 32.07 -18.72
C ALA A 228 -40.45 32.54 -19.98
N LYS A 229 -40.24 31.90 -21.14
CA LYS A 229 -41.04 32.14 -22.35
C LYS A 229 -42.50 31.72 -22.13
N LEU A 230 -42.70 30.51 -21.60
CA LEU A 230 -44.02 29.96 -21.28
C LEU A 230 -44.79 30.86 -20.30
N GLU A 231 -44.16 31.34 -19.23
CA GLU A 231 -44.78 32.26 -18.26
C GLU A 231 -45.16 33.59 -18.90
N ARG A 232 -44.28 34.17 -19.72
CA ARG A 232 -44.56 35.43 -20.44
C ARG A 232 -45.70 35.31 -21.43
N GLU A 233 -45.82 34.18 -22.11
CA GLU A 233 -46.89 33.94 -23.09
C GLU A 233 -48.23 33.65 -22.40
N LEU A 234 -48.21 32.86 -21.33
CA LEU A 234 -49.41 32.59 -20.52
C LEU A 234 -49.92 33.82 -19.77
N GLY A 235 -49.04 34.72 -19.33
CA GLY A 235 -49.44 36.01 -18.73
C GLY A 235 -50.09 36.98 -19.73
N LYS A 236 -49.85 36.80 -21.04
CA LYS A 236 -50.44 37.64 -22.10
C LYS A 236 -51.76 37.07 -22.64
N GLU A 237 -51.92 35.75 -22.66
CA GLU A 237 -53.15 35.08 -23.08
C GLU A 237 -54.15 34.99 -21.92
N LYS A 238 -55.11 35.92 -21.88
CA LYS A 238 -56.38 35.73 -21.16
C LYS A 238 -57.27 34.73 -21.92
N ALA A 239 -56.83 33.49 -22.03
CA ALA A 239 -57.57 32.44 -22.71
C ALA A 239 -58.47 31.71 -21.69
N ASP A 240 -59.60 32.32 -21.36
CA ASP A 240 -60.65 31.68 -20.57
C ASP A 240 -61.47 30.78 -21.51
N GLY A 241 -61.19 29.47 -21.47
CA GLY A 241 -61.86 28.44 -22.29
C GLY A 241 -61.00 27.19 -22.54
N THR A 242 -61.61 26.13 -23.08
CA THR A 242 -60.95 24.83 -23.37
C THR A 242 -59.76 24.97 -24.33
N ASP A 243 -59.81 25.91 -25.28
CA ASP A 243 -58.71 26.18 -26.21
C ASP A 243 -57.47 26.77 -25.51
N GLY A 244 -57.67 27.54 -24.43
CA GLY A 244 -56.58 28.08 -23.62
C GLY A 244 -55.86 27.00 -22.80
N GLU A 245 -56.62 26.02 -22.29
CA GLU A 245 -56.08 24.85 -21.58
C GLU A 245 -55.27 23.94 -22.51
N LEU A 246 -55.75 23.70 -23.73
CA LEU A 246 -54.99 22.92 -24.71
C LEU A 246 -53.67 23.59 -25.10
N LEU A 247 -53.64 24.92 -25.16
CA LEU A 247 -52.42 25.68 -25.44
C LEU A 247 -51.42 25.61 -24.28
N LYS A 248 -51.89 25.74 -23.03
CA LYS A 248 -51.10 25.51 -21.82
C LYS A 248 -50.43 24.14 -21.83
N LEU A 249 -51.24 23.09 -22.02
CA LEU A 249 -50.75 21.71 -22.05
C LEU A 249 -49.76 21.47 -23.19
N ARG A 250 -49.96 22.08 -24.36
CA ARG A 250 -49.02 21.95 -25.49
C ARG A 250 -47.65 22.58 -25.16
N ARG A 251 -47.63 23.72 -24.48
CA ARG A 251 -46.39 24.40 -24.05
C ARG A 251 -45.71 23.65 -22.90
N GLU A 252 -46.46 23.21 -21.89
CA GLU A 252 -45.93 22.38 -20.81
C GLU A 252 -45.31 21.09 -21.35
N ARG A 253 -45.95 20.46 -22.34
CA ARG A 253 -45.40 19.30 -23.06
C ARG A 253 -44.06 19.63 -23.73
N GLN A 254 -43.88 20.83 -24.31
CA GLN A 254 -42.60 21.23 -24.93
C GLN A 254 -41.48 21.31 -23.88
N VAL A 255 -41.74 21.91 -22.72
CA VAL A 255 -40.77 21.97 -21.62
C VAL A 255 -40.45 20.56 -21.10
N LEU A 256 -41.46 19.70 -20.93
CA LEU A 256 -41.25 18.31 -20.51
C LEU A 256 -40.41 17.52 -21.52
N VAL A 257 -40.62 17.72 -22.82
CA VAL A 257 -39.81 17.10 -23.87
C VAL A 257 -38.35 17.56 -23.75
N LEU A 258 -38.10 18.86 -23.55
CA LEU A 258 -36.74 19.38 -23.34
C LEU A 258 -36.07 18.80 -22.09
N GLN A 259 -36.82 18.66 -20.98
CA GLN A 259 -36.33 18.03 -19.76
C GLN A 259 -35.95 16.55 -19.98
N LEU A 260 -36.80 15.80 -20.70
CA LEU A 260 -36.52 14.39 -21.02
C LEU A 260 -35.29 14.26 -21.93
N GLU A 261 -35.18 15.12 -22.94
CA GLU A 261 -34.02 15.13 -23.83
C GLU A 261 -32.72 15.50 -23.10
N ALA A 262 -32.77 16.47 -22.17
CA ALA A 262 -31.65 16.85 -21.32
C ALA A 262 -31.17 15.66 -20.47
N LEU A 263 -32.10 15.01 -19.77
CA LEU A 263 -31.81 13.83 -18.95
C LEU A 263 -31.25 12.67 -19.79
N HIS A 264 -31.77 12.45 -21.00
CA HIS A 264 -31.23 11.44 -21.90
C HIS A 264 -29.79 11.75 -22.33
N ARG A 265 -29.48 13.00 -22.68
CA ARG A 265 -28.12 13.41 -23.06
C ARG A 265 -27.15 13.29 -21.88
N GLU A 266 -27.55 13.72 -20.69
CA GLU A 266 -26.74 13.61 -19.46
C GLU A 266 -26.46 12.15 -19.10
N LYS A 267 -27.47 11.28 -19.21
CA LYS A 267 -27.32 9.84 -19.00
C LYS A 267 -26.32 9.24 -19.98
N LEU A 268 -26.48 9.52 -21.28
CA LEU A 268 -25.59 9.01 -22.33
C LEU A 268 -24.14 9.46 -22.09
N GLU A 269 -23.94 10.71 -21.67
CA GLU A 269 -22.60 11.22 -21.37
C GLU A 269 -22.01 10.53 -20.13
N ALA A 270 -22.81 10.26 -19.10
CA ALA A 270 -22.36 9.49 -17.94
C ALA A 270 -22.02 8.03 -18.29
N GLU A 271 -22.78 7.38 -19.18
CA GLU A 271 -22.48 6.04 -19.67
C GLU A 271 -21.15 6.00 -20.43
N ARG A 272 -20.90 6.98 -21.34
CA ARG A 272 -19.62 7.10 -22.05
C ARG A 272 -18.43 7.34 -21.10
N ASP A 273 -18.61 8.18 -20.08
CA ASP A 273 -17.57 8.42 -19.08
C ASP A 273 -17.21 7.12 -18.32
N ILE A 274 -18.20 6.29 -17.98
CA ILE A 274 -17.95 5.00 -17.31
C ILE A 274 -17.30 4.00 -18.27
N GLU A 275 -17.74 3.92 -19.52
CA GLU A 275 -17.15 3.04 -20.54
C GLU A 275 -15.68 3.38 -20.81
N THR A 276 -15.36 4.66 -20.93
CA THR A 276 -13.97 5.12 -21.12
C THR A 276 -13.09 4.76 -19.92
N GLN A 277 -13.58 4.97 -18.69
CA GLN A 277 -12.87 4.56 -17.47
C GLN A 277 -12.67 3.03 -17.41
N TYR A 278 -13.69 2.26 -17.77
CA TYR A 278 -13.62 0.80 -17.80
C TYR A 278 -12.58 0.30 -18.80
N HIS A 279 -12.59 0.84 -20.03
CA HIS A 279 -11.61 0.49 -21.05
C HIS A 279 -10.19 0.85 -20.62
N ARG A 280 -10.00 2.03 -20.03
CA ARG A 280 -8.69 2.46 -19.53
C ARG A 280 -8.19 1.55 -18.40
N HIS A 281 -9.02 1.27 -17.40
CA HIS A 281 -8.64 0.36 -16.31
C HIS A 281 -8.32 -1.05 -16.83
N THR A 282 -9.07 -1.54 -17.82
CA THR A 282 -8.80 -2.83 -18.47
C THR A 282 -7.43 -2.82 -19.15
N GLN A 283 -7.11 -1.76 -19.90
CA GLN A 283 -5.80 -1.58 -20.53
C GLN A 283 -4.68 -1.52 -19.49
N GLN A 284 -4.85 -0.77 -18.40
CA GLN A 284 -3.87 -0.68 -17.31
C GLN A 284 -3.59 -2.05 -16.68
N LEU A 285 -4.64 -2.83 -16.41
CA LEU A 285 -4.47 -4.20 -15.91
C LEU A 285 -3.71 -5.09 -16.90
N HIS A 286 -3.97 -4.94 -18.20
CA HIS A 286 -3.21 -5.65 -19.24
C HIS A 286 -1.74 -5.24 -19.24
N THR A 287 -1.44 -3.95 -19.21
CA THR A 287 -0.07 -3.43 -19.15
C THR A 287 0.68 -3.97 -17.92
N VAL A 288 0.10 -3.86 -16.73
CA VAL A 288 0.71 -4.36 -15.49
C VAL A 288 0.93 -5.87 -15.54
N ARG A 289 0.00 -6.63 -16.13
CA ARG A 289 0.16 -8.08 -16.32
C ARG A 289 1.33 -8.40 -17.25
N GLU A 290 1.47 -7.67 -18.35
CA GLU A 290 2.55 -7.84 -19.32
C GLU A 290 3.91 -7.47 -18.72
N GLU A 291 3.98 -6.36 -17.97
CA GLU A 291 5.16 -5.94 -17.23
C GLU A 291 5.58 -7.00 -16.19
N SER A 292 4.63 -7.54 -15.43
CA SER A 292 4.89 -8.63 -14.48
C SER A 292 5.44 -9.88 -15.17
N LEU A 293 4.83 -10.28 -16.30
CA LEU A 293 5.34 -11.41 -17.09
C LEU A 293 6.74 -11.14 -17.65
N GLN A 294 7.03 -9.89 -18.02
CA GLN A 294 8.36 -9.50 -18.49
C GLN A 294 9.40 -9.65 -17.37
N VAL A 295 9.07 -9.20 -16.15
CA VAL A 295 9.92 -9.39 -14.97
C VAL A 295 10.19 -10.88 -14.72
N PHE A 296 9.17 -11.75 -14.80
CA PHE A 296 9.37 -13.19 -14.67
C PHE A 296 10.25 -13.79 -15.77
N ARG A 297 10.14 -13.30 -17.02
CA ARG A 297 11.02 -13.72 -18.13
C ARG A 297 12.48 -13.37 -17.83
N VAL A 298 12.74 -12.14 -17.39
CA VAL A 298 14.10 -11.70 -17.03
C VAL A 298 14.65 -12.49 -15.84
N PHE A 299 13.85 -12.69 -14.79
CA PHE A 299 14.27 -13.51 -13.64
C PHE A 299 14.62 -14.95 -14.05
N ARG A 300 13.82 -15.57 -14.92
CA ARG A 300 14.14 -16.90 -15.45
C ARG A 300 15.47 -16.89 -16.19
N GLN A 301 15.71 -15.91 -17.05
CA GLN A 301 16.96 -15.79 -17.80
C GLN A 301 18.17 -15.68 -16.85
N VAL A 302 18.12 -14.81 -15.84
CA VAL A 302 19.20 -14.64 -14.87
C VAL A 302 19.47 -15.94 -14.09
N LEU A 303 18.42 -16.69 -13.72
CA LEU A 303 18.58 -17.97 -13.04
C LEU A 303 19.21 -19.04 -13.94
N GLU A 304 18.85 -19.06 -15.22
CA GLU A 304 19.46 -19.96 -16.22
C GLU A 304 20.94 -19.64 -16.43
N GLU A 305 21.30 -18.35 -16.56
CA GLU A 305 22.68 -17.88 -16.66
C GLU A 305 23.49 -18.26 -15.40
N GLN A 306 22.92 -18.07 -14.20
CA GLN A 306 23.59 -18.49 -12.96
C GLN A 306 23.82 -20.00 -12.89
N ARG A 307 22.84 -20.80 -13.32
CA ARG A 307 22.98 -22.26 -13.38
C ARG A 307 24.12 -22.65 -14.31
N GLU A 308 24.14 -22.11 -15.52
CA GLU A 308 25.19 -22.38 -16.52
C GLU A 308 26.58 -22.01 -16.00
N MET A 309 26.72 -20.82 -15.40
CA MET A 309 28.00 -20.36 -14.81
C MET A 309 28.51 -21.29 -13.71
N VAL A 310 27.62 -21.79 -12.85
CA VAL A 310 27.98 -22.72 -11.76
C VAL A 310 28.33 -24.09 -12.32
N GLU A 311 27.54 -24.61 -13.27
CA GLU A 311 27.84 -25.85 -13.97
C GLU A 311 29.20 -25.80 -14.66
N ASP A 312 29.51 -24.72 -15.37
CA ASP A 312 30.78 -24.56 -16.08
C ASP A 312 31.96 -24.46 -15.13
N ARG A 313 31.79 -23.79 -13.98
CA ARG A 313 32.80 -23.76 -12.93
C ARG A 313 33.05 -25.16 -12.36
N TYR A 314 32.01 -25.94 -12.06
CA TYR A 314 32.16 -27.31 -11.55
C TYR A 314 32.76 -28.25 -12.60
N ARG A 315 32.37 -28.14 -13.87
CA ARG A 315 32.98 -28.89 -14.98
C ARG A 315 34.47 -28.59 -15.07
N THR A 316 34.85 -27.32 -15.01
CA THR A 316 36.26 -26.89 -15.07
C THR A 316 37.05 -27.44 -13.89
N LEU A 317 36.54 -27.28 -12.67
CA LEU A 317 37.20 -27.79 -11.46
C LEU A 317 37.34 -29.32 -11.48
N LEU A 318 36.31 -30.03 -11.97
CA LEU A 318 36.36 -31.49 -12.12
C LEU A 318 37.45 -31.90 -13.13
N LEU A 319 37.55 -31.18 -14.25
CA LEU A 319 38.58 -31.43 -15.26
C LEU A 319 39.98 -31.20 -14.69
N GLU A 320 40.22 -30.11 -13.96
CA GLU A 320 41.49 -29.83 -13.28
C GLU A 320 41.84 -30.92 -12.27
N ALA A 321 40.90 -31.30 -11.40
CA ALA A 321 41.12 -32.36 -10.41
C ALA A 321 41.42 -33.73 -11.05
N ILE A 322 40.78 -34.06 -12.17
CA ILE A 322 41.07 -35.28 -12.93
C ILE A 322 42.47 -35.20 -13.55
N GLN A 323 42.84 -34.06 -14.14
CA GLN A 323 44.17 -33.87 -14.71
C GLN A 323 45.27 -34.01 -13.65
N ASP A 324 45.09 -33.39 -12.48
CA ASP A 324 46.01 -33.50 -11.36
C ASP A 324 46.11 -34.94 -10.84
N ALA A 325 44.96 -35.63 -10.70
CA ALA A 325 44.95 -37.03 -10.29
C ALA A 325 45.71 -37.93 -11.29
N VAL A 326 45.55 -37.71 -12.60
CA VAL A 326 46.29 -38.43 -13.63
C VAL A 326 47.79 -38.12 -13.56
N TYR A 327 48.16 -36.84 -13.45
CA TYR A 327 49.56 -36.42 -13.33
C TYR A 327 50.24 -37.05 -12.10
N LEU A 328 49.62 -36.93 -10.92
CA LEU A 328 50.11 -37.52 -9.68
C LEU A 328 50.15 -39.05 -9.76
N SER A 329 49.19 -39.70 -10.43
CA SER A 329 49.22 -41.15 -10.63
C SER A 329 50.40 -41.58 -11.50
N ALA A 330 50.71 -40.86 -12.56
CA ALA A 330 51.85 -41.13 -13.44
C ALA A 330 53.18 -40.92 -12.71
N GLN A 331 53.31 -39.82 -11.95
CA GLN A 331 54.48 -39.56 -11.11
C GLN A 331 54.66 -40.64 -10.04
N ASN A 332 53.58 -41.06 -9.37
CA ASN A 332 53.63 -42.15 -8.40
C ASN A 332 54.03 -43.48 -9.04
N GLN A 333 53.55 -43.79 -10.25
CA GLN A 333 53.97 -44.99 -10.98
C GLN A 333 55.47 -44.97 -11.29
N GLN A 334 56.01 -43.82 -11.71
CA GLN A 334 57.44 -43.64 -11.95
C GLN A 334 58.25 -43.83 -10.67
N LEU A 335 57.86 -43.16 -9.58
CA LEU A 335 58.52 -43.31 -8.28
C LEU A 335 58.47 -44.75 -7.77
N GLN A 336 57.35 -45.46 -7.98
CA GLN A 336 57.26 -46.89 -7.63
C GLN A 336 58.21 -47.76 -8.45
N ALA A 337 58.39 -47.46 -9.74
CA ALA A 337 59.35 -48.15 -10.59
C ALA A 337 60.79 -47.91 -10.11
N ASP A 338 61.14 -46.67 -9.82
CA ASP A 338 62.46 -46.29 -9.30
C ASP A 338 62.73 -46.93 -7.93
N ASN A 339 61.74 -46.92 -7.03
CA ASN A 339 61.86 -47.57 -5.72
C ASN A 339 62.06 -49.09 -5.87
N LYS A 340 61.39 -49.73 -6.83
CA LYS A 340 61.62 -51.15 -7.15
C LYS A 340 63.05 -51.38 -7.68
N GLN A 341 63.56 -50.50 -8.55
CA GLN A 341 64.94 -50.60 -9.03
C GLN A 341 65.96 -50.43 -7.91
N LEU A 342 65.80 -49.42 -7.06
CA LEU A 342 66.67 -49.17 -5.90
C LEU A 342 66.65 -50.35 -4.94
N ARG A 343 65.48 -50.94 -4.66
CA ARG A 343 65.38 -52.16 -3.82
C ARG A 343 66.13 -53.34 -4.43
N ARG A 344 66.08 -53.52 -5.77
CA ARG A 344 66.87 -54.56 -6.46
C ARG A 344 68.37 -54.29 -6.34
N ALA A 345 68.81 -53.05 -6.56
CA ALA A 345 70.21 -52.67 -6.43
C ALA A 345 70.72 -52.85 -4.98
N LEU A 346 69.93 -52.47 -3.98
CA LEU A 346 70.24 -52.72 -2.56
C LEU A 346 70.33 -54.21 -2.24
N ALA A 347 69.45 -55.04 -2.80
CA ALA A 347 69.54 -56.49 -2.65
C ALA A 347 70.85 -57.03 -3.24
N GLN A 348 71.21 -56.62 -4.46
CA GLN A 348 72.47 -57.00 -5.10
C GLN A 348 73.71 -56.54 -4.31
N LEU A 349 73.70 -55.31 -3.77
CA LEU A 349 74.76 -54.82 -2.90
C LEU A 349 74.84 -55.63 -1.60
N LYS A 350 73.70 -55.96 -0.99
CA LYS A 350 73.68 -56.83 0.19
C LYS A 350 74.22 -58.22 -0.12
N ASP A 351 73.85 -58.79 -1.26
CA ASP A 351 74.33 -60.11 -1.70
C ASP A 351 75.84 -60.09 -1.95
N SER A 352 76.36 -59.09 -2.67
CA SER A 352 77.81 -58.92 -2.87
C SER A 352 78.59 -58.68 -1.56
N LEU A 353 78.01 -57.94 -0.60
CA LEU A 353 78.59 -57.78 0.74
C LEU A 353 78.56 -59.09 1.52
N SER A 354 77.50 -59.89 1.41
CA SER A 354 77.41 -61.21 2.05
C SER A 354 78.41 -62.21 1.46
N VAL A 355 78.70 -62.12 0.16
CA VAL A 355 79.74 -62.90 -0.53
C VAL A 355 81.15 -62.45 -0.12
N ARG A 356 81.33 -61.15 0.16
CA ARG A 356 82.61 -60.59 0.67
C ARG A 356 82.84 -60.82 2.16
N ALA A 357 81.76 -61.06 2.93
CA ALA A 357 81.78 -61.21 4.39
C ALA A 357 82.07 -62.65 4.88
N ASN A 358 82.50 -63.59 4.02
CA ASN A 358 83.06 -64.86 4.46
C ASN A 358 84.26 -65.24 3.56
N PRO A 359 85.48 -65.44 4.12
CA PRO A 359 85.71 -66.32 5.27
C PRO A 359 86.59 -65.75 6.41
N GLN A 360 86.08 -65.81 7.65
CA GLN A 360 86.68 -66.39 8.88
C GLN A 360 86.11 -65.73 10.15
N GLU A 361 85.22 -66.49 10.80
CA GLU A 361 84.86 -66.59 12.23
C GLU A 361 84.88 -65.37 13.19
N GLY A 362 83.80 -65.26 13.98
CA GLY A 362 83.93 -64.81 15.38
C GLY A 362 82.80 -63.95 15.95
N ALA A 363 81.79 -64.59 16.54
CA ALA A 363 80.99 -64.20 17.71
C ALA A 363 80.77 -62.71 18.07
N ALA A 364 79.50 -62.27 18.12
CA ALA A 364 78.80 -61.81 19.34
C ALA A 364 77.44 -61.16 19.04
N THR A 365 76.37 -61.76 19.55
CA THR A 365 75.04 -61.15 19.81
C THR A 365 75.05 -60.34 21.13
N PRO A 366 73.98 -59.64 21.55
CA PRO A 366 72.95 -58.87 20.82
C PRO A 366 72.73 -57.46 21.46
N ALA A 367 72.01 -56.55 20.81
CA ALA A 367 71.42 -55.38 21.49
C ALA A 367 70.09 -54.96 20.88
N THR A 368 69.04 -55.26 21.64
CA THR A 368 67.67 -54.77 21.54
C THR A 368 67.63 -53.25 21.64
N VAL A 369 67.09 -52.55 20.63
CA VAL A 369 66.45 -51.24 20.81
C VAL A 369 65.16 -51.20 19.99
N ARG A 370 64.04 -51.29 20.74
CA ARG A 370 62.71 -50.82 20.34
C ARG A 370 62.75 -49.30 20.20
N GLU A 371 62.08 -48.74 19.19
CA GLU A 371 61.30 -47.50 19.28
C GLU A 371 60.45 -47.27 17.99
N PRO A 372 59.38 -46.46 18.04
CA PRO A 372 58.10 -46.77 17.43
C PRO A 372 57.73 -46.00 16.15
N LEU A 373 56.54 -46.36 15.64
CA LEU A 373 55.80 -45.94 14.44
C LEU A 373 55.62 -44.42 14.23
N PRO A 374 55.34 -44.00 12.97
CA PRO A 374 55.20 -42.59 12.59
C PRO A 374 53.82 -42.02 12.96
N GLY A 375 53.80 -40.76 13.38
CA GLY A 375 52.59 -39.98 13.59
C GLY A 375 51.89 -39.64 12.28
N GLN A 376 50.58 -39.89 12.26
CA GLN A 376 49.62 -39.27 11.37
C GLN A 376 49.19 -37.91 11.97
N GLY A 377 49.16 -36.89 11.14
CA GLY A 377 48.57 -35.58 11.39
C GLY A 377 48.19 -34.97 10.04
#